data_AF-E6QJL1-F1
#
_entry.id   AF-E6QJL1-F1
#
_cell.length_a   1.000
_cell.length_b   1.000
_cell.length_c   1.000
_cell.angle_alpha   90.00
_cell.angle_beta   90.00
_cell.angle_gamma   90.00
#
_symmetry.space_group_name_H-M   'P 1'
#
loop_
_entity.id
_entity.type
_entity.pdbx_description
1 polymer ?
#
loop_
_entity_poly.entity_id
_entity_poly.type
_entity_poly.pdbx_seq_one_letter_code
_entity_poly.pdbx_strand_id
1 'polypeptide(L)'
;MATAGQPQPPRSLYEQDFYAWTKDQIGALRSRQANLLDWDNLLEEVESMGASERRELISRLTVLLMHLIEWHWQPDKRSTSWKHTVIEQRRQIRLLVKSSPSLKPVVPVEVPDAGRVREKMQQKKQT
;
A
#
# COMPACT_ATOMS: atom_id res chain seq x y z
N MET A 1 36.39 10.22 -30.32
CA MET A 1 36.95 9.90 -28.98
C MET A 1 35.81 9.37 -28.13
N ALA A 2 35.82 8.07 -27.83
CA ALA A 2 34.81 7.41 -27.04
C ALA A 2 35.11 7.66 -25.55
N THR A 3 34.25 8.41 -24.85
CA THR A 3 34.29 8.46 -23.40
C THR A 3 33.69 7.16 -22.86
N ALA A 4 34.58 6.34 -22.30
CA ALA A 4 34.28 5.07 -21.65
C ALA A 4 33.18 5.22 -20.59
N GLY A 5 32.30 4.22 -20.54
CA GLY A 5 31.29 4.08 -19.51
C GLY A 5 31.94 4.05 -18.13
N GLN A 6 31.55 5.00 -17.29
CA GLN A 6 31.83 4.97 -15.86
C GLN A 6 31.31 3.63 -15.29
N PRO A 7 32.09 2.92 -14.45
CA PRO A 7 31.60 1.73 -13.78
C PRO A 7 30.42 2.11 -12.88
N GLN A 8 29.27 1.45 -13.09
CA GLN A 8 28.14 1.50 -12.16
C GLN A 8 28.65 1.11 -10.77
N PRO A 9 28.35 1.88 -9.71
CA PRO A 9 28.70 1.47 -8.36
C PRO A 9 28.11 0.07 -8.09
N PRO A 10 28.77 -0.76 -7.27
CA PRO A 10 28.24 -2.09 -6.95
C PRO A 10 26.79 -1.92 -6.46
N ARG A 11 25.85 -2.70 -7.03
CA ARG A 11 24.46 -2.72 -6.58
C ARG A 11 24.48 -2.88 -5.06
N SER A 12 23.85 -1.98 -4.32
CA SER A 12 23.88 -2.05 -2.86
C SER A 12 23.24 -3.36 -2.38
N LEU A 13 23.56 -3.83 -1.17
CA LEU A 13 22.90 -5.01 -0.61
C LEU A 13 21.37 -4.83 -0.57
N TYR A 14 20.91 -3.58 -0.42
CA TYR A 14 19.51 -3.19 -0.56
C TYR A 14 18.87 -3.66 -1.88
N GLU A 15 19.53 -3.46 -3.02
CA GLU A 15 19.01 -3.87 -4.33
C GLU A 15 19.14 -5.37 -4.60
N GLN A 16 20.16 -6.02 -4.04
CA GLN A 16 20.48 -7.43 -4.31
C GLN A 16 19.73 -8.40 -3.39
N ASP A 17 19.66 -8.07 -2.10
CA ASP A 17 19.00 -8.87 -1.06
C ASP A 17 18.47 -7.94 0.04
N PHE A 18 17.29 -7.38 -0.23
CA PHE A 18 16.58 -6.49 0.68
C PHE A 18 16.36 -7.11 2.07
N TYR A 19 16.16 -8.43 2.16
CA TYR A 19 15.93 -9.09 3.44
C TYR A 19 17.22 -9.16 4.26
N ALA A 20 18.35 -9.54 3.64
CA ALA A 20 19.66 -9.49 4.29
C ALA A 20 20.02 -8.06 4.71
N TRP A 21 19.84 -7.08 3.83
CA TRP A 21 20.03 -5.66 4.16
C TRP A 21 19.21 -5.24 5.38
N THR A 22 17.92 -5.60 5.44
CA THR A 22 17.06 -5.28 6.59
C THR A 22 17.59 -5.89 7.89
N LYS A 23 18.12 -7.12 7.86
CA LYS A 23 18.72 -7.76 9.05
C LYS A 23 19.96 -7.01 9.52
N ASP A 24 20.79 -6.56 8.59
CA ASP A 24 22.00 -5.80 8.90
C ASP A 24 21.64 -4.44 9.52
N GLN A 25 20.66 -3.72 8.96
CA GLN A 25 20.18 -2.45 9.52
C GLN A 25 19.57 -2.64 10.92
N ILE A 26 18.79 -3.70 11.15
CA ILE A 26 18.27 -4.04 12.49
C ILE A 26 19.41 -4.34 13.47
N GLY A 27 20.47 -5.03 13.01
CA GLY A 27 21.66 -5.30 13.80
C GLY A 27 22.39 -4.03 14.23
N ALA A 28 22.57 -3.10 13.30
CA ALA A 28 23.16 -1.78 13.54
C ALA A 28 22.32 -0.94 14.52
N LEU A 29 20.99 -0.91 14.35
CA LEU A 29 20.06 -0.23 15.27
C LEU A 29 20.13 -0.79 16.69
N ARG A 30 20.10 -2.12 16.85
CA ARG A 30 20.19 -2.78 18.17
C ARG A 30 21.51 -2.48 18.87
N SER A 31 22.59 -2.44 18.09
CA SER A 31 23.94 -2.16 18.58
C SER A 31 24.22 -0.66 18.73
N ARG A 32 23.25 0.20 18.38
CA ARG A 32 23.35 1.67 18.36
C ARG A 32 24.54 2.21 17.54
N GLN A 33 24.90 1.50 16.48
CA GLN A 33 26.02 1.85 15.59
C GLN A 33 25.51 2.70 14.42
N ALA A 34 25.27 3.99 14.69
CA ALA A 34 24.68 4.92 13.73
C ALA A 34 25.50 5.11 12.43
N ASN A 35 26.80 4.84 12.48
CA ASN A 35 27.72 4.90 11.34
C ASN A 35 27.56 3.75 10.35
N LEU A 36 26.88 2.66 10.74
CA LEU A 36 26.60 1.51 9.87
C LEU A 36 25.20 1.58 9.25
N LEU A 37 24.40 2.59 9.64
CA LEU A 37 23.07 2.77 9.10
C LEU A 37 23.13 3.37 7.70
N ASP A 38 22.39 2.73 6.81
CA ASP A 38 22.14 3.19 5.45
C ASP A 38 21.00 4.21 5.48
N TRP A 39 21.32 5.46 5.84
CA TRP A 39 20.33 6.50 6.15
C TRP A 39 19.44 6.87 4.97
N ASP A 40 19.98 6.89 3.75
CA ASP A 40 19.22 7.27 2.55
C ASP A 40 18.14 6.22 2.25
N ASN A 41 18.51 4.94 2.21
CA ASN A 41 17.56 3.85 1.99
C ASN A 41 16.59 3.69 3.17
N LEU A 42 17.04 3.89 4.42
CA LEU A 42 16.15 3.85 5.59
C LEU A 42 15.11 4.97 5.59
N LEU A 43 15.49 6.19 5.18
CA LEU A 43 14.55 7.30 5.04
C LEU A 43 13.52 6.99 3.97
N GLU A 44 13.95 6.53 2.80
CA GLU A 44 13.04 6.12 1.73
C GLU A 44 12.07 5.03 2.20
N GLU A 45 12.54 4.02 2.92
CA GLU A 45 11.68 2.97 3.47
C GLU A 45 10.67 3.49 4.50
N VAL A 46 11.08 4.40 5.39
CA VAL A 46 10.16 4.99 6.38
C VAL A 46 9.09 5.87 5.69
N GLU A 47 9.47 6.64 4.68
CA GLU A 47 8.52 7.43 3.88
C GLU A 47 7.59 6.53 3.06
N SER A 48 8.13 5.47 2.48
CA SER A 48 7.38 4.49 1.69
C SER A 48 6.38 3.74 2.56
N MET A 49 6.72 3.40 3.81
CA MET A 49 5.82 2.72 4.75
C MET A 49 4.55 3.55 4.99
N GLY A 50 4.68 4.86 5.28
CA GLY A 50 3.54 5.74 5.46
C GLY A 50 2.67 5.86 4.20
N ALA A 51 3.30 6.00 3.03
CA ALA A 51 2.59 6.03 1.75
C ALA A 51 1.89 4.70 1.41
N SER A 52 2.45 3.57 1.82
CA SER A 52 1.93 2.23 1.58
C SER A 52 0.69 1.94 2.40
N GLU A 53 0.70 2.27 3.69
CA GLU A 53 -0.50 2.15 4.55
C GLU A 53 -1.66 3.03 4.04
N ARG A 54 -1.36 4.26 3.58
CA ARG A 54 -2.34 5.15 2.94
C ARG A 54 -2.91 4.54 1.66
N ARG A 55 -2.05 4.05 0.75
CA ARG A 55 -2.50 3.40 -0.51
C ARG A 55 -3.37 2.17 -0.23
N GLU A 56 -3.00 1.37 0.75
CA GLU A 56 -3.76 0.19 1.16
C GLU A 56 -5.16 0.57 1.69
N LEU A 57 -5.24 1.62 2.50
CA LEU A 57 -6.52 2.15 2.98
C LEU A 57 -7.44 2.58 1.82
N ILE A 58 -6.92 3.34 0.86
CA ILE A 58 -7.66 3.77 -0.34
C ILE A 58 -8.12 2.56 -1.17
N SER A 59 -7.24 1.57 -1.38
CA SER A 59 -7.55 0.35 -2.12
C SER A 59 -8.72 -0.41 -1.49
N ARG A 60 -8.66 -0.65 -0.19
CA ARG A 60 -9.71 -1.35 0.57
C ARG A 60 -11.03 -0.58 0.57
N LEU A 61 -10.99 0.75 0.73
CA LEU A 61 -12.17 1.60 0.65
C LEU A 61 -12.80 1.56 -0.75
N THR A 62 -11.98 1.58 -1.80
CA THR A 62 -12.45 1.47 -3.19
C THR A 62 -13.20 0.17 -3.41
N VAL A 63 -12.64 -0.98 -2.98
CA VAL A 63 -13.30 -2.29 -3.10
C VAL A 63 -14.58 -2.36 -2.27
N LEU A 64 -14.56 -1.81 -1.05
CA LEU A 64 -15.74 -1.76 -0.19
C LEU A 64 -16.87 -0.96 -0.84
N LEU A 65 -16.59 0.24 -1.35
CA LEU A 65 -17.57 1.10 -2.01
C LEU A 65 -18.10 0.47 -3.29
N MET A 66 -17.22 -0.17 -4.07
CA MET A 66 -17.61 -0.90 -5.27
C MET A 66 -18.69 -1.93 -4.94
N HIS A 67 -18.45 -2.80 -3.95
CA HIS A 67 -19.45 -3.82 -3.59
C HIS A 67 -20.70 -3.25 -2.91
N LEU A 68 -20.61 -2.15 -2.16
CA LEU A 68 -21.79 -1.51 -1.58
C LEU A 68 -22.71 -0.88 -2.65
N ILE A 69 -22.12 -0.29 -3.70
CA ILE A 69 -22.85 0.21 -4.86
C ILE A 69 -23.50 -0.96 -5.60
N GLU A 70 -22.75 -2.02 -5.92
CA GLU A 70 -23.32 -3.21 -6.56
C GLU A 70 -24.45 -3.83 -5.73
N TRP A 71 -24.28 -3.88 -4.41
CA TRP A 71 -25.30 -4.38 -3.49
C TRP A 71 -26.61 -3.61 -3.57
N HIS A 72 -26.54 -2.28 -3.72
CA HIS A 72 -27.72 -1.42 -3.79
C HIS A 72 -28.42 -1.55 -5.15
N TRP A 73 -27.67 -1.51 -6.26
CA TRP A 73 -28.23 -1.44 -7.61
C TRP A 73 -28.41 -2.79 -8.32
N GLN A 74 -27.83 -3.89 -7.82
CA GLN A 74 -27.95 -5.23 -8.41
C GLN A 74 -28.45 -6.24 -7.35
N PRO A 75 -29.68 -6.09 -6.83
CA PRO A 75 -30.23 -6.97 -5.80
C PRO A 75 -30.24 -8.45 -6.20
N ASP A 76 -30.48 -8.73 -7.48
CA ASP A 76 -30.57 -10.09 -8.02
C ASP A 76 -29.21 -10.79 -8.13
N LYS A 77 -28.10 -10.03 -8.04
CA LYS A 77 -26.74 -10.57 -8.09
C LYS A 77 -26.06 -10.64 -6.72
N ARG A 78 -26.80 -10.34 -5.66
CA ARG A 78 -26.28 -10.44 -4.29
C ARG A 78 -25.90 -11.89 -4.01
N SER A 79 -24.63 -12.08 -3.65
CA SER A 79 -24.09 -13.40 -3.33
C SER A 79 -23.48 -13.40 -1.92
N THR A 80 -23.36 -14.60 -1.35
CA THR A 80 -22.67 -14.81 -0.09
C THR A 80 -21.20 -14.37 -0.16
N SER A 81 -20.54 -14.52 -1.32
CA SER A 81 -19.15 -14.09 -1.49
C SER A 81 -19.03 -12.56 -1.44
N TRP A 82 -19.94 -11.81 -2.05
CA TRP A 82 -19.95 -10.34 -1.98
C TRP A 82 -20.14 -9.86 -0.55
N LYS A 83 -21.06 -10.48 0.19
CA LYS A 83 -21.28 -10.18 1.61
C LYS A 83 -20.00 -10.44 2.43
N HIS A 84 -19.31 -11.56 2.16
CA HIS A 84 -18.03 -11.86 2.78
C HIS A 84 -16.96 -10.82 2.45
N THR A 85 -16.84 -10.40 1.18
CA THR A 85 -15.88 -9.36 0.79
C THR A 85 -16.17 -8.04 1.51
N VAL A 86 -17.44 -7.62 1.62
CA VAL A 86 -17.82 -6.41 2.37
C VAL A 86 -17.43 -6.52 3.85
N ILE A 87 -17.68 -7.66 4.48
CA ILE A 87 -17.31 -7.91 5.89
C ILE A 87 -15.80 -7.84 6.06
N GLU A 88 -15.05 -8.50 5.17
CA GLU A 88 -13.59 -8.56 5.25
C GLU A 88 -12.95 -7.20 5.00
N GLN A 89 -13.37 -6.45 3.98
CA GLN A 89 -12.86 -5.10 3.75
C GLN A 89 -13.12 -4.18 4.95
N ARG A 90 -14.33 -4.23 5.54
CA ARG A 90 -14.64 -3.48 6.77
C ARG A 90 -13.75 -3.89 7.94
N ARG A 91 -13.46 -5.19 8.09
CA ARG A 91 -12.59 -5.70 9.15
C ARG A 91 -11.16 -5.17 8.99
N GLN A 92 -10.62 -5.27 7.78
CA GLN A 92 -9.24 -4.87 7.50
C GLN A 92 -9.04 -3.36 7.58
N ILE A 93 -10.01 -2.56 7.12
CA ILE A 93 -9.99 -1.10 7.31
C ILE A 93 -9.94 -0.76 8.81
N ARG A 94 -10.76 -1.42 9.65
CA ARG A 94 -10.73 -1.19 11.10
C ARG A 94 -9.39 -1.58 11.73
N LEU A 95 -8.78 -2.68 11.29
CA LEU A 95 -7.46 -3.10 11.78
C LEU A 95 -6.38 -2.10 11.39
N LEU A 96 -6.35 -1.66 10.13
CA LEU A 96 -5.39 -0.69 9.61
C LEU A 96 -5.50 0.66 10.33
N VAL A 97 -6.72 1.15 10.56
CA VAL A 97 -6.94 2.39 11.31
C VAL A 97 -6.63 2.24 12.80
N LYS A 98 -6.74 1.03 13.36
CA LYS A 98 -6.36 0.74 14.75
C LYS A 98 -4.84 0.71 14.92
N SER A 99 -4.10 0.16 13.97
CA SER A 99 -2.63 0.18 13.99
C SER A 99 -2.05 1.56 13.70
N SER A 100 -2.73 2.36 12.87
CA SER A 100 -2.27 3.67 12.44
C SER A 100 -3.38 4.74 12.60
N PRO A 101 -3.62 5.25 13.82
CA PRO A 101 -4.71 6.20 14.10
C PRO A 101 -4.62 7.51 13.31
N SER A 102 -3.42 7.92 12.87
CA SER A 102 -3.18 9.09 12.01
C SER A 102 -3.79 8.95 10.61
N LEU A 103 -4.22 7.74 10.20
CA LEU A 103 -4.93 7.53 8.93
C LEU A 103 -6.41 7.95 8.98
N LYS A 104 -7.01 8.13 10.17
CA LYS A 104 -8.41 8.56 10.32
C LYS A 104 -8.75 9.85 9.53
N PRO A 105 -7.99 10.95 9.64
CA PRO A 105 -8.26 12.19 8.90
C PRO A 105 -8.03 12.10 7.39
N VAL A 106 -7.38 11.04 6.88
CA VAL A 106 -7.10 10.86 5.44
C VAL A 106 -8.31 10.31 4.69
N VAL A 107 -9.18 9.55 5.38
CA VAL A 107 -10.36 8.89 4.80
C VAL A 107 -11.31 9.83 4.05
N PRO A 108 -11.65 11.05 4.53
CA PRO A 108 -12.58 11.92 3.84
C PRO A 108 -12.03 12.54 2.54
N VAL A 109 -10.70 12.64 2.40
CA VAL A 109 -10.06 13.43 1.33
C VAL A 109 -9.84 12.61 0.06
N GLU A 110 -9.69 11.29 0.19
CA GLU A 110 -9.13 10.45 -0.88
C GLU A 110 -10.03 9.32 -1.34
N VAL A 111 -11.15 9.11 -0.65
CA VAL A 111 -12.16 8.17 -1.10
C VAL A 111 -12.65 8.61 -2.49
N PRO A 112 -12.50 7.78 -3.53
CA PRO A 112 -13.05 8.07 -4.84
C PRO A 112 -14.56 8.30 -4.73
N ASP A 113 -15.07 9.34 -5.37
CA ASP A 113 -16.51 9.54 -5.42
C ASP A 113 -17.21 8.36 -6.12
N ALA A 114 -18.53 8.27 -5.94
CA ALA A 114 -19.32 7.19 -6.52
C ALA A 114 -19.24 7.13 -8.06
N GLY A 115 -19.00 8.25 -8.74
CA GLY A 115 -18.79 8.33 -10.19
C GLY A 115 -17.48 7.68 -10.64
N ARG A 116 -16.37 7.97 -9.95
CA ARG A 116 -15.05 7.39 -10.26
C ARG A 116 -15.00 5.88 -9.98
N VAL A 117 -15.72 5.41 -8.96
CA VAL A 117 -15.87 3.96 -8.71
C VAL A 117 -16.66 3.28 -9.83
N ARG A 118 -17.71 3.92 -10.34
CA ARG A 118 -18.53 3.39 -11.46
C ARG A 118 -17.74 3.27 -12.75
N GLU A 119 -16.90 4.24 -13.07
CA GLU A 119 -16.02 4.19 -14.26
C GLU A 119 -15.10 2.96 -14.22
N LYS A 120 -14.45 2.70 -13.08
CA LYS A 120 -13.63 1.50 -12.89
C LYS A 120 -14.43 0.20 -13.03
N MET A 121 -15.69 0.16 -12.58
CA MET A 121 -16.55 -1.02 -12.77
C MET A 121 -16.86 -1.28 -14.24
N GLN A 122 -17.03 -0.23 -15.06
CA GLN A 122 -17.31 -0.38 -16.49
C GLN A 122 -16.11 -0.95 -17.24
N GLN A 123 -14.91 -0.48 -16.91
CA GLN A 123 -13.66 -1.00 -17.48
C GLN A 123 -13.45 -2.49 -17.15
N LYS A 124 -13.75 -2.91 -15.92
CA LYS A 124 -13.60 -4.31 -15.47
C LYS A 124 -14.60 -5.31 -16.05
N LYS A 125 -15.68 -4.83 -16.69
CA LYS A 125 -16.67 -5.67 -17.39
C LYS A 125 -16.35 -5.90 -18.87
N GLN A 126 -15.31 -5.23 -19.40
CA GLN A 126 -14.87 -5.31 -20.81
C GLN A 126 -13.57 -6.11 -21.01
N THR A 127 -12.95 -6.61 -19.92
CA THR A 127 -11.83 -7.55 -19.93
C THR A 127 -12.31 -8.89 -19.39
#